data_AF-A0A1J0PEA6-F1
#
_entry.id   AF-A0A1J0PEA6-F1
#
_cell.length_a   1.000
_cell.length_b   1.000
_cell.length_c   1.000
_cell.angle_alpha   90.00
_cell.angle_beta   90.00
_cell.angle_gamma   90.00
#
_symmetry.space_group_name_H-M   'P 1'
#
loop_
_entity.id
_entity.type
_entity.pdbx_description
1 polymer ?
#
loop_
_entity_poly.entity_id
_entity_poly.type
_entity_poly.pdbx_seq_one_letter_code
_entity_poly.pdbx_strand_id
1 'polypeptide(L)'
;MGGYALSGCTRTPEKKTETQQFVFQSLNLRQSDDKGRPAWSLISPEASYDLERKIAQVKQPRGVIYAKGKPQYNISATSGTVINDGEVIQLEGKVKIQAVGPKPSVISGDRLRWIPSRQRISIDRRPMLVDRSSRLTADTALFLLDQDKLELRGRTRLVNSTIDLQVAQADWFAASGVLKAPGPVKGIRRLKNKQEQTLTASALEGNTRTEVIDALAPVRFVDPSQDAVFNGQRTRWDSARQRLSTALPFVAQIGNQEVRGQSLELQLDEKWALIPAGCDLRQPGEGLTANDCLYNWADQSVRARGNVVFRREANQQVTRSEVLNGKVDGKGLAVFTTPGGRVKSQLQVPPAKESPTGESAGSRSPRSRPPVTF
;
A
#
# COMPACT_ATOMS: atom_id res chain seq x y z
N MET A 1 78.60 2.96 -59.12
CA MET A 1 77.66 3.78 -58.31
C MET A 1 76.30 3.10 -58.47
N GLY A 2 75.73 2.36 -57.53
CA GLY A 2 75.71 2.49 -56.07
C GLY A 2 74.30 2.92 -55.68
N GLY A 3 73.46 2.04 -55.10
CA GLY A 3 72.12 2.47 -54.68
C GLY A 3 71.11 1.40 -54.27
N TYR A 4 71.42 0.67 -53.21
CA TYR A 4 70.52 0.27 -52.11
C TYR A 4 69.21 -0.50 -52.36
N ALA A 5 69.24 -1.78 -51.96
CA ALA A 5 68.08 -2.59 -51.61
C ALA A 5 67.53 -2.16 -50.23
N LEU A 6 66.22 -1.92 -50.15
CA LEU A 6 65.50 -1.74 -48.89
C LEU A 6 64.88 -3.08 -48.48
N SER A 7 65.49 -3.72 -47.49
CA SER A 7 64.93 -4.86 -46.76
C SER A 7 63.77 -4.39 -45.89
N GLY A 8 62.55 -4.81 -46.21
CA GLY A 8 61.37 -4.62 -45.36
C GLY A 8 61.30 -5.72 -44.30
N CYS A 9 61.41 -5.36 -43.01
CA CYS A 9 61.17 -6.26 -41.89
C CYS A 9 59.69 -6.68 -41.84
N THR A 10 59.40 -7.93 -42.16
CA THR A 10 58.15 -8.58 -41.77
C THR A 10 58.14 -8.77 -40.25
N ARG A 11 57.38 -7.95 -39.54
CA ARG A 11 56.98 -8.25 -38.16
C ARG A 11 56.11 -9.50 -38.19
N THR A 12 56.64 -10.61 -37.71
CA THR A 12 55.88 -11.81 -37.37
C THR A 12 54.75 -11.39 -36.43
N PRO A 13 53.47 -11.68 -36.74
CA PRO A 13 52.40 -11.42 -35.80
C PRO A 13 52.65 -12.30 -34.59
N GLU A 14 52.83 -11.66 -33.44
CA GLU A 14 52.95 -12.30 -32.14
C GLU A 14 51.70 -13.16 -31.96
N LYS A 15 51.91 -14.48 -31.95
CA LYS A 15 50.85 -15.49 -31.87
C LYS A 15 50.19 -15.30 -30.51
N LYS A 16 49.05 -14.62 -30.48
CA LYS A 16 48.18 -14.50 -29.30
C LYS A 16 47.96 -15.91 -28.77
N THR A 17 48.56 -16.23 -27.62
CA THR A 17 48.32 -17.48 -26.92
C THR A 17 46.82 -17.59 -26.71
N GLU A 18 46.20 -18.59 -27.36
CA GLU A 18 44.79 -18.89 -27.14
C GLU A 18 44.63 -19.27 -25.67
N THR A 19 43.84 -18.46 -24.97
CA THR A 19 43.48 -18.69 -23.57
C THR A 19 42.90 -20.10 -23.45
N GLN A 20 43.58 -21.00 -22.73
CA GLN A 20 43.13 -22.38 -22.58
C GLN A 20 41.83 -22.40 -21.76
N GLN A 21 40.70 -22.51 -22.47
CA GLN A 21 39.38 -22.68 -21.87
C GLN A 21 39.17 -24.16 -21.55
N PHE A 22 39.02 -24.48 -20.27
CA PHE A 22 38.67 -25.82 -19.83
C PHE A 22 37.15 -25.93 -19.76
N VAL A 23 36.55 -26.80 -20.56
CA VAL A 23 35.13 -27.13 -20.44
C VAL A 23 35.02 -28.24 -19.40
N PHE A 24 34.46 -27.92 -18.23
CA PHE A 24 34.12 -28.92 -17.21
C PHE A 24 32.70 -29.42 -17.43
N GLN A 25 32.46 -30.68 -17.05
CA GLN A 25 31.09 -31.20 -17.08
C GLN A 25 30.22 -30.52 -16.02
N SER A 26 30.75 -30.13 -14.86
CA SER A 26 29.94 -29.49 -13.80
C SER A 26 30.79 -28.60 -12.88
N LEU A 27 30.14 -27.69 -12.14
CA LEU A 27 30.74 -26.89 -11.09
C LEU A 27 30.10 -27.22 -9.74
N ASN A 28 30.89 -27.30 -8.68
CA ASN A 28 30.42 -27.40 -7.29
C ASN A 28 31.34 -26.57 -6.40
N LEU A 29 30.93 -25.33 -6.12
CA LEU A 29 31.63 -24.42 -5.21
C LEU A 29 30.95 -24.42 -3.85
N ARG A 30 31.77 -24.39 -2.80
CA ARG A 30 31.32 -24.33 -1.41
C ARG A 30 32.26 -23.42 -0.64
N GLN A 31 31.68 -22.63 0.26
CA GLN A 31 32.41 -21.75 1.15
C GLN A 31 31.91 -21.92 2.57
N SER A 32 32.85 -21.85 3.51
CA SER A 32 32.57 -21.83 4.94
C SER A 32 32.81 -20.44 5.54
N ASP A 33 32.14 -20.17 6.66
CA ASP A 33 32.40 -19.01 7.50
C ASP A 33 33.67 -19.20 8.36
N ASP A 34 34.06 -18.17 9.11
CA ASP A 34 35.25 -18.18 9.97
C ASP A 34 35.22 -19.26 11.07
N LYS A 35 34.06 -19.87 11.32
CA LYS A 35 33.85 -20.97 12.28
C LYS A 35 33.78 -22.33 11.60
N GLY A 36 34.08 -22.41 10.30
CA GLY A 36 34.03 -23.63 9.50
C GLY A 36 32.61 -24.10 9.14
N ARG A 37 31.56 -23.33 9.44
CA ARG A 37 30.18 -23.69 9.09
C ARG A 37 29.88 -23.31 7.64
N PRO A 38 28.97 -24.01 6.94
CA PRO A 38 28.62 -23.63 5.57
C PRO A 38 28.09 -22.18 5.54
N ALA A 39 28.65 -21.37 4.65
CA ALA A 39 28.21 -20.01 4.36
C ALA A 39 27.40 -19.97 3.06
N TRP A 40 27.89 -20.67 2.02
CA TRP A 40 27.14 -20.86 0.79
C TRP A 40 27.64 -22.06 -0.03
N SER A 41 26.79 -22.53 -0.94
CA SER A 41 27.14 -23.48 -1.99
C SER A 41 26.53 -23.06 -3.32
N LEU A 42 27.20 -23.36 -4.42
CA LEU A 42 26.75 -23.10 -5.79
C LEU A 42 27.13 -24.28 -6.69
N ILE A 43 26.13 -24.87 -7.34
CA ILE A 43 26.28 -26.03 -8.21
C ILE A 43 25.77 -25.67 -9.61
N SER A 44 26.47 -26.12 -10.64
CA SER A 44 26.08 -25.95 -12.03
C SER A 44 26.25 -27.27 -12.81
N PRO A 45 25.22 -27.73 -13.55
CA PRO A 45 25.31 -28.93 -14.38
C PRO A 45 26.21 -28.78 -15.60
N GLU A 46 26.61 -27.56 -15.97
CA GLU A 46 27.59 -27.28 -17.03
C GLU A 46 28.43 -26.07 -16.63
N ALA A 47 29.75 -26.13 -16.84
CA ALA A 47 30.63 -25.00 -16.58
C ALA A 47 31.84 -24.97 -17.52
N SER A 48 32.32 -23.77 -17.86
CA SER A 48 33.64 -23.60 -18.48
C SER A 48 34.47 -22.68 -17.60
N TYR A 49 35.76 -22.98 -17.46
CA TYR A 49 36.66 -22.24 -16.60
C TYR A 49 37.89 -21.79 -17.37
N ASP A 50 38.23 -20.52 -17.17
CA ASP A 50 39.44 -19.88 -17.65
C ASP A 50 40.40 -19.72 -16.47
N LEU A 51 41.47 -20.52 -16.45
CA LEU A 51 42.47 -20.52 -15.37
C LEU A 51 43.25 -19.21 -15.28
N GLU A 52 43.61 -18.62 -16.43
CA GLU A 52 44.40 -17.39 -16.46
C GLU A 52 43.59 -16.22 -15.87
N ARG A 53 42.30 -16.16 -16.20
CA ARG A 53 41.40 -15.09 -15.74
C ARG A 53 40.70 -15.41 -14.42
N LYS A 54 40.74 -16.66 -13.95
CA LYS A 54 39.97 -17.18 -12.81
C LYS A 54 38.47 -16.89 -12.94
N ILE A 55 37.93 -17.16 -14.12
CA ILE A 55 36.52 -16.94 -14.46
C ILE A 55 35.86 -18.26 -14.82
N ALA A 56 34.74 -18.57 -14.16
CA ALA A 56 33.86 -19.67 -14.53
C ALA A 56 32.58 -19.14 -15.17
N GLN A 57 32.23 -19.62 -16.38
CA GLN A 57 30.89 -19.46 -16.95
C GLN A 57 30.05 -20.68 -16.61
N VAL A 58 28.87 -20.48 -16.04
CA VAL A 58 27.99 -21.54 -15.53
C VAL A 58 26.60 -21.47 -16.17
N LYS A 59 25.99 -22.63 -16.44
CA LYS A 59 24.61 -22.72 -16.92
C LYS A 59 23.69 -23.37 -15.89
N GLN A 60 22.51 -22.79 -15.71
CA GLN A 60 21.51 -23.23 -14.73
C GLN A 60 22.07 -23.37 -13.31
N PRO A 61 22.84 -22.39 -12.79
CA PRO A 61 23.40 -22.50 -11.45
C PRO A 61 22.28 -22.54 -10.40
N ARG A 62 22.50 -23.34 -9.36
CA ARG A 62 21.64 -23.46 -8.18
C ARG A 62 22.50 -23.40 -6.94
N GLY A 63 22.10 -22.62 -5.95
CA GLY A 63 22.87 -22.46 -4.73
C GLY A 63 22.01 -22.36 -3.48
N VAL A 64 22.67 -22.52 -2.34
CA VAL A 64 22.09 -22.34 -1.02
C VAL A 64 22.93 -21.31 -0.27
N ILE A 65 22.28 -20.33 0.32
CA ILE A 65 22.88 -19.33 1.21
C ILE A 65 22.48 -19.69 2.64
N TYR A 66 23.46 -19.72 3.53
CA TYR A 66 23.30 -20.14 4.91
C TYR A 66 23.51 -18.96 5.86
N ALA A 67 22.69 -18.87 6.90
CA ALA A 67 22.95 -18.02 8.06
C ALA A 67 23.31 -18.89 9.25
N LYS A 68 24.51 -18.66 9.81
CA LYS A 68 25.03 -19.39 10.98
C LYS A 68 24.96 -20.92 10.78
N GLY A 69 25.24 -21.40 9.56
CA GLY A 69 25.22 -22.80 9.18
C GLY A 69 23.83 -23.39 8.84
N LYS A 70 22.75 -22.60 8.93
CA LYS A 70 21.39 -23.05 8.58
C LYS A 70 20.98 -22.53 7.20
N PRO A 71 20.40 -23.37 6.32
CA PRO A 71 19.89 -22.92 5.02
C PRO A 71 18.85 -21.81 5.20
N GLN A 72 19.03 -20.70 4.49
CA GLN A 72 18.16 -19.54 4.60
C GLN A 72 17.54 -19.15 3.26
N TYR A 73 18.32 -19.20 2.18
CA TYR A 73 17.85 -18.88 0.83
C TYR A 73 18.33 -19.91 -0.18
N ASN A 74 17.47 -20.26 -1.12
CA ASN A 74 17.83 -20.94 -2.35
C ASN A 74 17.97 -19.89 -3.46
N ILE A 75 19.05 -19.96 -4.23
CA ILE A 75 19.29 -19.07 -5.36
C ILE A 75 19.39 -19.88 -6.65
N SER A 76 18.81 -19.37 -7.74
CA SER A 76 18.94 -19.98 -9.06
C SER A 76 18.90 -18.95 -10.17
N ALA A 77 19.44 -19.31 -11.34
CA ALA A 77 19.43 -18.46 -12.53
C ALA A 77 19.52 -19.29 -13.82
N THR A 78 19.43 -18.62 -14.98
CA THR A 78 19.61 -19.28 -16.29
C THR A 78 21.10 -19.49 -16.59
N SER A 79 21.92 -18.50 -16.28
CA SER A 79 23.37 -18.54 -16.43
C SER A 79 24.04 -17.70 -15.35
N GLY A 80 25.36 -17.79 -15.28
CA GLY A 80 26.14 -16.91 -14.43
C GLY A 80 27.62 -16.91 -14.77
N THR A 81 28.32 -15.96 -14.17
CA THR A 81 29.77 -15.83 -14.20
C THR A 81 30.27 -15.79 -12.77
N VAL A 82 31.17 -16.71 -12.42
CA VAL A 82 31.87 -16.73 -11.14
C VAL A 82 33.28 -16.19 -11.36
N ILE A 83 33.66 -15.19 -10.58
CA ILE A 83 34.93 -14.48 -10.69
C ILE A 83 35.73 -14.73 -9.42
N ASN A 84 37.03 -15.01 -9.55
CA ASN A 84 37.94 -15.27 -8.45
C ASN A 84 37.37 -16.32 -7.48
N ASP A 85 36.99 -17.48 -8.03
CA ASP A 85 36.53 -18.65 -7.27
C ASP A 85 35.36 -18.41 -6.30
N GLY A 86 34.54 -17.38 -6.58
CA GLY A 86 33.34 -17.06 -5.80
C GLY A 86 33.41 -15.73 -5.05
N GLU A 87 34.46 -14.94 -5.21
CA GLU A 87 34.52 -13.58 -4.66
C GLU A 87 33.39 -12.69 -5.19
N VAL A 88 33.08 -12.83 -6.50
CA VAL A 88 31.94 -12.18 -7.15
C VAL A 88 31.20 -13.20 -8.01
N ILE A 89 29.89 -13.26 -7.82
CA ILE A 89 29.00 -14.14 -8.61
C ILE A 89 27.98 -13.25 -9.31
N GLN A 90 28.03 -13.22 -10.63
CA GLN A 90 27.02 -12.56 -11.47
C GLN A 90 26.06 -13.61 -12.01
N LEU A 91 24.76 -13.42 -11.79
CA LEU A 91 23.71 -14.33 -12.27
C LEU A 91 22.79 -13.59 -13.22
N GLU A 92 22.38 -14.26 -14.30
CA GLU A 92 21.59 -13.65 -15.37
C GLU A 92 20.43 -14.55 -15.84
N GLY A 93 19.44 -13.91 -16.46
CA GLY A 93 18.22 -14.55 -16.95
C GLY A 93 17.15 -14.63 -15.86
N LYS A 94 16.53 -15.79 -15.67
CA LYS A 94 15.45 -15.97 -14.68
C LYS A 94 16.03 -16.11 -13.26
N VAL A 95 16.58 -15.03 -12.71
CA VAL A 95 17.19 -15.06 -11.37
C VAL A 95 16.09 -15.11 -10.31
N LYS A 96 16.24 -16.02 -9.35
CA LYS A 96 15.31 -16.23 -8.25
C LYS A 96 16.06 -16.49 -6.94
N ILE A 97 15.73 -15.74 -5.90
CA ILE A 97 16.13 -15.98 -4.50
C ILE A 97 14.85 -16.33 -3.75
N GLN A 98 14.80 -17.51 -3.14
CA GLN A 98 13.63 -18.00 -2.43
C GLN A 98 13.99 -18.29 -0.98
N ALA A 99 13.25 -17.69 -0.04
CA ALA A 99 13.41 -18.01 1.38
C ALA A 99 13.08 -19.48 1.65
N VAL A 100 13.80 -20.11 2.57
CA VAL A 100 13.50 -21.48 3.01
C VAL A 100 12.35 -21.44 4.02
N GLY A 101 11.29 -22.20 3.76
CA GLY A 101 10.13 -22.28 4.66
C GLY A 101 8.82 -22.65 3.93
N PRO A 102 7.71 -22.81 4.68
CA PRO A 102 6.45 -23.34 4.13
C PRO A 102 5.69 -22.37 3.21
N LYS A 103 5.85 -21.06 3.42
CA LYS A 103 5.23 -20.01 2.59
C LYS A 103 6.32 -19.01 2.19
N PRO A 104 7.19 -19.39 1.24
CA PRO A 104 8.42 -18.69 0.99
C PRO A 104 8.18 -17.39 0.21
N SER A 105 8.83 -16.32 0.64
CA SER A 105 8.96 -15.13 -0.18
C SER A 105 9.93 -15.39 -1.34
N VAL A 106 9.71 -14.69 -2.45
CA VAL A 106 10.51 -14.82 -3.66
C VAL A 106 10.99 -13.45 -4.10
N ILE A 107 12.30 -13.27 -4.19
CA ILE A 107 12.95 -12.12 -4.82
C ILE A 107 13.43 -12.57 -6.20
N SER A 108 13.25 -11.75 -7.21
CA SER A 108 13.58 -12.08 -8.60
C SER A 108 14.06 -10.85 -9.37
N GLY A 109 14.72 -11.09 -10.50
CA GLY A 109 15.19 -10.07 -11.42
C GLY A 109 15.91 -10.70 -12.61
N ASP A 110 16.42 -9.88 -13.53
CA ASP A 110 17.12 -10.40 -14.72
C ASP A 110 18.63 -10.50 -14.55
N ARG A 111 19.19 -9.64 -13.70
CA ARG A 111 20.62 -9.55 -13.46
C ARG A 111 20.85 -9.27 -11.99
N LEU A 112 21.71 -10.09 -11.42
CA LEU A 112 22.07 -10.07 -10.02
C LEU A 112 23.59 -10.13 -9.91
N ARG A 113 24.15 -9.32 -9.03
CA ARG A 113 25.54 -9.41 -8.61
C ARG A 113 25.59 -9.70 -7.11
N TRP A 114 26.26 -10.77 -6.75
CA TRP A 114 26.45 -11.20 -5.37
C TRP A 114 27.93 -11.12 -5.00
N ILE A 115 28.19 -10.50 -3.85
CA ILE A 115 29.51 -10.43 -3.23
C ILE A 115 29.39 -11.11 -1.86
N PRO A 116 29.68 -12.42 -1.76
CA PRO A 116 29.44 -13.19 -0.55
C PRO A 116 30.15 -12.65 0.69
N SER A 117 31.41 -12.23 0.54
CA SER A 117 32.23 -11.66 1.64
C SER A 117 31.63 -10.38 2.24
N ARG A 118 30.84 -9.64 1.45
CA ARG A 118 30.13 -8.43 1.90
C ARG A 118 28.69 -8.69 2.32
N GLN A 119 28.21 -9.93 2.22
CA GLN A 119 26.83 -10.32 2.48
C GLN A 119 25.80 -9.47 1.71
N ARG A 120 26.12 -9.15 0.45
CA ARG A 120 25.35 -8.23 -0.39
C ARG A 120 25.01 -8.81 -1.74
N ILE A 121 23.76 -8.63 -2.13
CA ILE A 121 23.26 -8.96 -3.46
C ILE A 121 22.59 -7.73 -4.06
N SER A 122 23.06 -7.26 -5.21
CA SER A 122 22.43 -6.17 -5.95
C SER A 122 21.69 -6.70 -7.18
N ILE A 123 20.48 -6.22 -7.41
CA ILE A 123 19.64 -6.53 -8.57
C ILE A 123 19.32 -5.21 -9.26
N ASP A 124 19.77 -5.04 -10.50
CA ASP A 124 19.70 -3.75 -11.22
C ASP A 124 18.80 -3.80 -12.46
N ARG A 125 18.15 -4.95 -12.71
CA ARG A 125 17.20 -5.12 -13.82
C ARG A 125 15.95 -5.85 -13.35
N ARG A 126 14.83 -5.12 -13.40
CA ARG A 126 13.46 -5.57 -13.07
C ARG A 126 13.38 -6.33 -11.73
N PRO A 127 13.91 -5.78 -10.62
CA PRO A 127 13.75 -6.42 -9.32
C PRO A 127 12.27 -6.52 -8.93
N MET A 128 11.89 -7.69 -8.43
CA MET A 128 10.55 -7.96 -7.92
C MET A 128 10.60 -8.85 -6.69
N LEU A 129 9.87 -8.46 -5.65
CA LEU A 129 9.58 -9.25 -4.47
C LEU A 129 8.12 -9.70 -4.50
N VAL A 130 7.87 -10.97 -4.21
CA VAL A 130 6.54 -11.53 -3.92
C VAL A 130 6.57 -12.13 -2.53
N ASP A 131 5.69 -11.64 -1.65
CA ASP A 131 5.45 -12.20 -0.33
C ASP A 131 3.94 -12.27 -0.07
N ARG A 132 3.42 -13.49 0.05
CA ARG A 132 1.97 -13.76 0.12
C ARG A 132 1.22 -13.13 -1.06
N SER A 133 0.22 -12.30 -0.79
CA SER A 133 -0.58 -11.58 -1.78
C SER A 133 0.08 -10.27 -2.25
N SER A 134 1.20 -9.86 -1.64
CA SER A 134 1.88 -8.61 -1.94
C SER A 134 2.99 -8.81 -2.98
N ARG A 135 3.03 -7.90 -3.95
CA ARG A 135 4.08 -7.78 -4.95
C ARG A 135 4.71 -6.40 -4.86
N LEU A 136 6.04 -6.34 -4.77
CA LEU A 136 6.80 -5.10 -4.84
C LEU A 136 7.72 -5.13 -6.05
N THR A 137 7.75 -4.06 -6.84
CA THR A 137 8.68 -3.87 -7.95
C THR A 137 9.45 -2.58 -7.77
N ALA A 138 10.66 -2.48 -8.30
CA ALA A 138 11.48 -1.28 -8.25
C ALA A 138 12.40 -1.16 -9.48
N ASP A 139 13.19 -0.08 -9.56
CA ASP A 139 14.23 0.03 -10.61
C ASP A 139 15.49 -0.75 -10.19
N THR A 140 15.89 -0.65 -8.91
CA THR A 140 17.00 -1.40 -8.32
C THR A 140 16.64 -1.99 -6.97
N ALA A 141 17.35 -3.05 -6.58
CA ALA A 141 17.28 -3.63 -5.26
C ALA A 141 18.65 -4.00 -4.70
N LEU A 142 18.82 -3.84 -3.40
CA LEU A 142 19.98 -4.29 -2.63
C LEU A 142 19.51 -5.17 -1.48
N PHE A 143 19.91 -6.43 -1.48
CA PHE A 143 19.63 -7.35 -0.40
C PHE A 143 20.86 -7.49 0.51
N LEU A 144 20.70 -7.04 1.75
CA LEU A 144 21.66 -7.17 2.85
C LEU A 144 21.33 -8.46 3.62
N LEU A 145 22.11 -9.51 3.38
CA LEU A 145 21.86 -10.86 3.92
C LEU A 145 22.09 -10.92 5.44
N ASP A 146 23.02 -10.13 5.97
CA ASP A 146 23.31 -10.00 7.41
C ASP A 146 22.14 -9.40 8.21
N GLN A 147 21.32 -8.59 7.54
CA GLN A 147 20.21 -7.85 8.13
C GLN A 147 18.83 -8.39 7.73
N ASP A 148 18.80 -9.40 6.86
CA ASP A 148 17.58 -9.86 6.21
C ASP A 148 16.78 -8.72 5.56
N LYS A 149 17.48 -7.72 5.00
CA LYS A 149 16.86 -6.46 4.54
C LYS A 149 16.98 -6.31 3.03
N LEU A 150 15.86 -6.28 2.34
CA LEU A 150 15.75 -5.90 0.93
C LEU A 150 15.42 -4.41 0.81
N GLU A 151 16.35 -3.65 0.26
CA GLU A 151 16.17 -2.26 -0.11
C GLU A 151 15.72 -2.17 -1.57
N LEU A 152 14.57 -1.54 -1.81
CA LEU A 152 13.98 -1.30 -3.13
C LEU A 152 14.02 0.21 -3.40
N ARG A 153 14.52 0.62 -4.57
CA ARG A 153 14.74 2.05 -4.90
C ARG A 153 14.26 2.39 -6.31
N GLY A 154 13.91 3.67 -6.49
CA GLY A 154 13.39 4.21 -7.75
C GLY A 154 11.87 4.14 -7.79
N ARG A 155 11.30 3.86 -8.97
CA ARG A 155 9.84 3.76 -9.18
C ARG A 155 9.28 2.50 -8.51
N THR A 156 9.18 2.54 -7.20
CA THR A 156 8.77 1.41 -6.37
C THR A 156 7.26 1.33 -6.34
N ARG A 157 6.70 0.16 -6.62
CA ARG A 157 5.25 -0.08 -6.63
C ARG A 157 4.92 -1.27 -5.76
N LEU A 158 4.01 -1.08 -4.82
CA LEU A 158 3.41 -2.13 -4.00
C LEU A 158 2.01 -2.42 -4.53
N VAL A 159 1.76 -3.66 -4.91
CA VAL A 159 0.46 -4.11 -5.41
C VAL A 159 0.01 -5.34 -4.62
N ASN A 160 -1.25 -5.35 -4.20
CA ASN A 160 -1.94 -6.55 -3.72
C ASN A 160 -3.36 -6.63 -4.35
N SER A 161 -4.25 -7.45 -3.79
CA SER A 161 -5.63 -7.59 -4.29
C SER A 161 -6.48 -6.32 -4.18
N THR A 162 -6.11 -5.37 -3.32
CA THR A 162 -6.92 -4.21 -2.93
C THR A 162 -6.22 -2.87 -3.14
N ILE A 163 -4.89 -2.83 -3.00
CA ILE A 163 -4.09 -1.60 -3.06
C ILE A 163 -3.07 -1.65 -4.20
N ASP A 164 -2.85 -0.48 -4.77
CA ASP A 164 -1.82 -0.20 -5.75
C ASP A 164 -1.18 1.14 -5.39
N LEU A 165 0.01 1.07 -4.80
CA LEU A 165 0.71 2.20 -4.19
C LEU A 165 2.06 2.40 -4.86
N GLN A 166 2.38 3.65 -5.14
CA GLN A 166 3.68 4.10 -5.63
C GLN A 166 4.42 4.83 -4.53
N VAL A 167 5.71 4.48 -4.37
CA VAL A 167 6.66 5.08 -3.42
C VAL A 167 8.02 5.20 -4.10
N ALA A 168 8.88 6.10 -3.61
CA ALA A 168 10.25 6.24 -4.15
C ALA A 168 11.21 5.15 -3.65
N GLN A 169 10.91 4.57 -2.50
CA GLN A 169 11.75 3.55 -1.87
C GLN A 169 10.96 2.73 -0.86
N ALA A 170 11.39 1.49 -0.68
CA ALA A 170 10.88 0.61 0.37
C ALA A 170 12.00 -0.26 0.94
N ASP A 171 11.93 -0.51 2.24
CA ASP A 171 12.77 -1.44 2.97
C ASP A 171 11.87 -2.58 3.49
N TRP A 172 12.19 -3.81 3.07
CA TRP A 172 11.44 -5.00 3.45
C TRP A 172 12.32 -5.99 4.20
N PHE A 173 11.84 -6.51 5.32
CA PHE A 173 12.60 -7.39 6.21
C PHE A 173 12.15 -8.85 6.05
N ALA A 174 13.01 -9.68 5.48
CA ALA A 174 12.71 -11.04 5.09
C ALA A 174 12.38 -11.98 6.27
N ALA A 175 12.93 -11.73 7.45
CA ALA A 175 12.62 -12.52 8.64
C ALA A 175 11.18 -12.30 9.14
N SER A 176 10.64 -11.09 9.02
CA SER A 176 9.39 -10.67 9.68
C SER A 176 8.26 -10.28 8.72
N GLY A 177 8.57 -9.94 7.47
CA GLY A 177 7.62 -9.34 6.52
C GLY A 177 7.36 -7.85 6.76
N VAL A 178 8.07 -7.21 7.70
CA VAL A 178 7.93 -5.77 7.96
C VAL A 178 8.31 -4.98 6.71
N LEU A 179 7.49 -4.00 6.38
CA LEU A 179 7.66 -3.08 5.26
C LEU A 179 7.72 -1.65 5.80
N LYS A 180 8.71 -0.89 5.36
CA LYS A 180 8.84 0.55 5.62
C LYS A 180 9.10 1.27 4.32
N ALA A 181 8.28 2.25 3.97
CA ALA A 181 8.45 3.06 2.77
C ALA A 181 8.36 4.53 3.14
N PRO A 182 9.50 5.17 3.48
CA PRO A 182 9.53 6.60 3.74
C PRO A 182 9.36 7.41 2.45
N GLY A 183 8.80 8.60 2.60
CA GLY A 183 8.60 9.54 1.49
C GLY A 183 7.20 9.47 0.90
N PRO A 184 6.89 10.39 -0.05
CA PRO A 184 5.54 10.58 -0.52
C PRO A 184 4.99 9.30 -1.13
N VAL A 185 3.77 8.98 -0.72
CA VAL A 185 3.02 7.82 -1.17
C VAL A 185 1.92 8.31 -2.10
N LYS A 186 1.72 7.60 -3.21
CA LYS A 186 0.60 7.84 -4.10
C LYS A 186 -0.10 6.52 -4.43
N GLY A 187 -1.36 6.38 -4.06
CA GLY A 187 -2.24 5.32 -4.51
C GLY A 187 -3.19 5.83 -5.58
N ILE A 188 -3.42 5.04 -6.62
CA ILE A 188 -4.41 5.34 -7.66
C ILE A 188 -5.24 4.10 -7.93
N ARG A 189 -6.56 4.22 -7.85
CA ARG A 189 -7.49 3.17 -8.25
C ARG A 189 -8.45 3.72 -9.28
N ARG A 190 -8.40 3.17 -10.50
CA ARG A 190 -9.33 3.53 -11.57
C ARG A 190 -10.64 2.77 -11.41
N LEU A 191 -11.74 3.51 -11.35
CA LEU A 191 -13.09 3.00 -11.23
C LEU A 191 -13.65 2.58 -12.60
N LYS A 192 -14.76 1.83 -12.60
CA LYS A 192 -15.44 1.38 -13.84
C LYS A 192 -15.87 2.55 -14.72
N ASN A 193 -16.22 3.68 -14.13
CA ASN A 193 -16.61 4.91 -14.81
C ASN A 193 -15.43 5.79 -15.27
N LYS A 194 -14.20 5.24 -15.27
CA LYS A 194 -12.93 5.91 -15.64
C LYS A 194 -12.45 7.00 -14.68
N GLN A 195 -13.21 7.34 -13.63
CA GLN A 195 -12.70 8.23 -12.57
C GLN A 195 -11.60 7.53 -11.77
N GLU A 196 -10.76 8.32 -11.12
CA GLU A 196 -9.64 7.82 -10.30
C GLU A 196 -9.85 8.21 -8.85
N GLN A 197 -9.86 7.21 -7.97
CA GLN A 197 -9.66 7.42 -6.55
C GLN A 197 -8.17 7.59 -6.29
N THR A 198 -7.81 8.59 -5.48
CA THR A 198 -6.41 8.85 -5.14
C THR A 198 -6.18 8.82 -3.64
N LEU A 199 -5.09 8.20 -3.22
CA LEU A 199 -4.58 8.23 -1.85
C LEU A 199 -3.22 8.92 -1.83
N THR A 200 -2.99 9.85 -0.91
CA THR A 200 -1.68 10.43 -0.65
C THR A 200 -1.33 10.33 0.83
N ALA A 201 -0.06 10.06 1.13
CA ALA A 201 0.47 9.99 2.48
C ALA A 201 1.97 10.39 2.49
N SER A 202 2.54 10.67 3.66
CA SER A 202 3.96 11.02 3.78
C SER A 202 4.91 9.81 3.84
N ALA A 203 4.36 8.64 4.18
CA ALA A 203 5.07 7.38 4.29
C ALA A 203 4.07 6.22 4.42
N LEU A 204 4.56 5.00 4.19
CA LEU A 204 3.89 3.75 4.56
C LEU A 204 4.74 2.97 5.55
N GLU A 205 4.06 2.27 6.46
CA GLU A 205 4.63 1.18 7.22
C GLU A 205 3.66 0.01 7.29
N GLY A 206 4.13 -1.20 7.56
CA GLY A 206 3.23 -2.33 7.72
C GLY A 206 3.92 -3.68 7.67
N ASN A 207 3.15 -4.71 7.33
CA ASN A 207 3.66 -6.07 7.25
C ASN A 207 2.92 -6.85 6.14
N THR A 208 3.69 -7.37 5.18
CA THR A 208 3.18 -8.12 4.01
C THR A 208 2.59 -9.48 4.37
N ARG A 209 2.94 -10.05 5.53
CA ARG A 209 2.45 -11.35 5.99
C ARG A 209 1.15 -11.28 6.77
N THR A 210 0.96 -10.20 7.53
CA THR A 210 -0.32 -9.91 8.21
C THR A 210 -1.27 -9.12 7.32
N GLU A 211 -0.80 -8.65 6.17
CA GLU A 211 -1.56 -7.86 5.18
C GLU A 211 -2.14 -6.56 5.74
N VAL A 212 -1.40 -5.97 6.70
CA VAL A 212 -1.74 -4.70 7.34
C VAL A 212 -0.75 -3.63 6.89
N ILE A 213 -1.27 -2.53 6.35
CA ILE A 213 -0.49 -1.36 5.92
C ILE A 213 -1.08 -0.11 6.58
N ASP A 214 -0.23 0.72 7.16
CA ASP A 214 -0.56 2.03 7.70
C ASP A 214 -0.02 3.12 6.78
N ALA A 215 -0.90 3.99 6.31
CA ALA A 215 -0.54 5.26 5.69
C ALA A 215 -0.36 6.33 6.77
N LEU A 216 0.73 7.10 6.68
CA LEU A 216 1.14 8.07 7.70
C LEU A 216 0.90 9.52 7.27
N ALA A 217 0.72 10.39 8.27
CA ALA A 217 0.20 11.73 8.11
C ALA A 217 1.09 12.63 7.25
N PRO A 218 0.52 13.54 6.45
CA PRO A 218 -0.92 13.75 6.25
C PRO A 218 -1.50 12.69 5.29
N VAL A 219 -2.59 12.04 5.69
CA VAL A 219 -3.31 11.09 4.82
C VAL A 219 -4.48 11.81 4.17
N ARG A 220 -4.54 11.78 2.85
CA ARG A 220 -5.67 12.31 2.08
C ARG A 220 -6.14 11.28 1.07
N PHE A 221 -7.44 11.01 1.09
CA PHE A 221 -8.10 10.16 0.11
C PHE A 221 -9.17 10.97 -0.62
N VAL A 222 -9.23 10.82 -1.95
CA VAL A 222 -10.19 11.52 -2.81
C VAL A 222 -10.94 10.49 -3.63
N ASP A 223 -12.25 10.55 -3.59
CA ASP A 223 -13.16 9.75 -4.41
C ASP A 223 -14.12 10.65 -5.20
N PRO A 224 -13.79 10.94 -6.47
CA PRO A 224 -14.63 11.78 -7.32
C PRO A 224 -16.00 11.17 -7.64
N SER A 225 -16.21 9.86 -7.45
CA SER A 225 -17.49 9.22 -7.75
C SER A 225 -18.56 9.46 -6.67
N GLN A 226 -18.11 9.87 -5.48
CA GLN A 226 -18.94 10.20 -4.33
C GLN A 226 -18.83 11.68 -3.93
N ASP A 227 -18.11 12.49 -4.73
CA ASP A 227 -17.70 13.84 -4.36
C ASP A 227 -17.09 13.89 -2.95
N ALA A 228 -16.21 12.93 -2.65
CA ALA A 228 -15.72 12.68 -1.30
C ALA A 228 -14.22 12.97 -1.15
N VAL A 229 -13.86 13.61 -0.05
CA VAL A 229 -12.49 13.88 0.37
C VAL A 229 -12.34 13.54 1.83
N PHE A 230 -11.50 12.55 2.14
CA PHE A 230 -11.13 12.18 3.49
C PHE A 230 -9.74 12.72 3.82
N ASN A 231 -9.60 13.35 4.99
CA ASN A 231 -8.33 13.78 5.56
C ASN A 231 -8.17 13.14 6.94
N GLY A 232 -7.03 12.50 7.18
CA GLY A 232 -6.71 11.85 8.43
C GLY A 232 -5.22 11.89 8.72
N GLN A 233 -4.84 11.29 9.84
CA GLN A 233 -3.44 11.25 10.28
C GLN A 233 -2.81 9.90 9.99
N ARG A 234 -3.25 8.84 10.68
CA ARG A 234 -2.78 7.47 10.46
C ARG A 234 -3.96 6.62 10.03
N THR A 235 -3.90 6.06 8.84
CA THR A 235 -4.98 5.24 8.30
C THR A 235 -4.47 3.83 8.04
N ARG A 236 -5.10 2.86 8.69
CA ARG A 236 -4.79 1.44 8.60
C ARG A 236 -5.67 0.77 7.56
N TRP A 237 -5.05 0.00 6.68
CA TRP A 237 -5.69 -0.95 5.78
C TRP A 237 -5.36 -2.37 6.21
N ASP A 238 -6.38 -3.15 6.58
CA ASP A 238 -6.28 -4.57 6.89
C ASP A 238 -6.94 -5.35 5.74
N SER A 239 -6.13 -5.82 4.79
CA SER A 239 -6.63 -6.43 3.54
C SER A 239 -7.29 -7.79 3.81
N ALA A 240 -6.80 -8.53 4.80
CA ALA A 240 -7.36 -9.82 5.16
C ALA A 240 -8.78 -9.70 5.74
N ARG A 241 -9.07 -8.58 6.42
CA ARG A 241 -10.39 -8.31 7.01
C ARG A 241 -11.25 -7.33 6.20
N GLN A 242 -10.77 -6.83 5.06
CA GLN A 242 -11.44 -5.79 4.27
C GLN A 242 -11.86 -4.57 5.13
N ARG A 243 -10.97 -4.16 6.04
CA ARG A 243 -11.21 -3.09 7.00
C ARG A 243 -10.27 -1.91 6.77
N LEU A 244 -10.85 -0.71 6.73
CA LEU A 244 -10.12 0.54 6.80
C LEU A 244 -10.40 1.21 8.15
N SER A 245 -9.38 1.75 8.82
CA SER A 245 -9.61 2.47 10.06
C SER A 245 -8.61 3.57 10.33
N THR A 246 -9.01 4.52 11.17
CA THR A 246 -8.08 5.44 11.83
C THR A 246 -8.44 5.54 13.30
N ALA A 247 -7.42 5.45 14.16
CA ALA A 247 -7.56 5.68 15.59
C ALA A 247 -7.31 7.16 15.97
N LEU A 248 -7.16 8.03 14.97
CA LEU A 248 -6.87 9.44 15.13
C LEU A 248 -7.98 10.28 14.48
N PRO A 249 -8.10 11.56 14.86
CA PRO A 249 -9.13 12.43 14.32
C PRO A 249 -9.08 12.53 12.80
N PHE A 250 -10.26 12.62 12.20
CA PHE A 250 -10.42 12.75 10.76
C PHE A 250 -11.46 13.80 10.41
N VAL A 251 -11.40 14.25 9.16
CA VAL A 251 -12.43 15.09 8.52
C VAL A 251 -12.73 14.50 7.16
N ALA A 252 -13.99 14.18 6.89
CA ALA A 252 -14.47 13.79 5.58
C ALA A 252 -15.42 14.86 5.04
N GLN A 253 -15.21 15.28 3.80
CA GLN A 253 -16.16 16.05 3.02
C GLN A 253 -16.84 15.10 2.04
N ILE A 254 -18.16 15.13 1.93
CA ILE A 254 -18.95 14.26 1.04
C ILE A 254 -20.05 15.12 0.42
N GLY A 255 -19.86 15.57 -0.82
CA GLY A 255 -20.68 16.64 -1.38
C GLY A 255 -20.64 17.90 -0.50
N ASN A 256 -21.82 18.37 -0.08
CA ASN A 256 -21.95 19.52 0.82
C ASN A 256 -21.98 19.14 2.31
N GLN A 257 -21.58 17.92 2.67
CA GLN A 257 -21.53 17.46 4.05
C GLN A 257 -20.10 17.38 4.55
N GLU A 258 -19.95 17.73 5.82
CA GLU A 258 -18.72 17.52 6.56
C GLU A 258 -18.98 16.56 7.72
N VAL A 259 -18.15 15.53 7.84
CA VAL A 259 -18.19 14.56 8.92
C VAL A 259 -16.85 14.59 9.65
N ARG A 260 -16.90 14.71 10.98
CA ARG A 260 -15.73 14.64 11.86
C ARG A 260 -15.94 13.58 12.93
N GLY A 261 -14.83 13.05 13.43
CA GLY A 261 -14.80 12.10 14.54
C GLY A 261 -13.39 11.95 15.10
N GLN A 262 -13.29 11.35 16.29
CA GLN A 262 -12.01 11.08 16.94
C GLN A 262 -11.32 9.82 16.37
N SER A 263 -12.10 8.94 15.76
CA SER A 263 -11.66 7.73 15.08
C SER A 263 -12.74 7.27 14.10
N LEU A 264 -12.39 6.36 13.21
CA LEU A 264 -13.28 5.83 12.19
C LEU A 264 -12.94 4.38 11.90
N GLU A 265 -13.95 3.54 11.77
CA GLU A 265 -13.84 2.17 11.28
C GLU A 265 -14.80 1.96 10.11
N LEU A 266 -14.28 1.46 8.99
CA LEU A 266 -15.05 1.07 7.82
C LEU A 266 -14.87 -0.43 7.61
N GLN A 267 -15.97 -1.17 7.58
CA GLN A 267 -16.01 -2.54 7.07
C GLN A 267 -16.53 -2.52 5.64
N LEU A 268 -15.64 -2.79 4.69
CA LEU A 268 -15.94 -2.64 3.27
C LEU A 268 -16.91 -3.72 2.76
N ASP A 269 -16.76 -4.95 3.26
CA ASP A 269 -17.62 -6.08 2.90
C ASP A 269 -19.00 -6.00 3.55
N GLU A 270 -19.04 -5.63 4.83
CA GLU A 270 -20.29 -5.49 5.62
C GLU A 270 -21.02 -4.17 5.36
N LYS A 271 -20.38 -3.26 4.61
CA LYS A 271 -20.95 -2.01 4.12
C LYS A 271 -21.35 -1.01 5.21
N TRP A 272 -20.54 -0.89 6.25
CA TRP A 272 -20.80 0.09 7.32
C TRP A 272 -19.56 0.88 7.74
N ALA A 273 -19.83 2.09 8.25
CA ALA A 273 -18.87 2.99 8.89
C ALA A 273 -19.32 3.31 10.31
N LEU A 274 -18.40 3.22 11.26
CA LEU A 274 -18.59 3.57 12.66
C LEU A 274 -17.64 4.69 13.06
N ILE A 275 -18.20 5.76 13.59
CA ILE A 275 -17.49 6.77 14.36
C ILE A 275 -17.82 6.48 15.82
N PRO A 276 -16.92 5.82 16.58
CA PRO A 276 -17.24 5.37 17.93
C PRO A 276 -17.18 6.50 18.97
N ALA A 277 -16.59 7.65 18.62
CA ALA A 277 -16.43 8.79 19.52
C ALA A 277 -16.43 10.14 18.78
N GLY A 278 -17.19 11.09 19.31
CA GLY A 278 -17.17 12.50 18.92
C GLY A 278 -17.69 12.75 17.51
N CYS A 279 -18.78 12.08 17.13
CA CYS A 279 -19.41 12.28 15.84
C CYS A 279 -19.95 13.71 15.71
N ASP A 280 -19.49 14.43 14.68
CA ASP A 280 -20.03 15.72 14.26
C ASP A 280 -20.32 15.66 12.75
N LEU A 281 -21.59 15.78 12.39
CA LEU A 281 -22.09 15.83 11.02
C LEU A 281 -22.64 17.23 10.75
N ARG A 282 -22.15 17.90 9.71
CA ARG A 282 -22.63 19.20 9.24
C ARG A 282 -23.13 19.07 7.82
N GLN A 283 -24.29 19.64 7.56
CA GLN A 283 -24.90 19.68 6.24
C GLN A 283 -25.64 21.03 6.06
N PRO A 284 -26.05 21.41 4.84
CA PRO A 284 -26.69 22.70 4.62
C PRO A 284 -27.90 22.92 5.54
N GLY A 285 -27.83 23.95 6.38
CA GLY A 285 -28.90 24.33 7.32
C GLY A 285 -29.07 23.43 8.54
N GLU A 286 -28.27 22.37 8.69
CA GLU A 286 -28.41 21.40 9.79
C GLU A 286 -27.07 20.91 10.35
N GLY A 287 -27.05 20.56 11.63
CA GLY A 287 -25.87 19.97 12.27
C GLY A 287 -26.24 18.99 13.37
N LEU A 288 -25.52 17.88 13.44
CA LEU A 288 -25.73 16.81 14.41
C LEU A 288 -24.42 16.53 15.16
N THR A 289 -24.49 16.48 16.48
CA THR A 289 -23.41 15.96 17.32
C THR A 289 -23.91 14.79 18.17
N ALA A 290 -23.09 13.76 18.33
CA ALA A 290 -23.40 12.58 19.16
C ALA A 290 -22.12 11.93 19.69
N ASN A 291 -22.26 11.02 20.66
CA ASN A 291 -21.13 10.22 21.11
C ASN A 291 -20.64 9.30 19.99
N ASP A 292 -21.55 8.53 19.37
CA ASP A 292 -21.24 7.64 18.25
C ASP A 292 -22.22 7.79 17.09
N CYS A 293 -21.73 7.49 15.88
CA CYS A 293 -22.52 7.38 14.67
C CYS A 293 -22.21 6.10 13.91
N LEU A 294 -23.25 5.40 13.46
CA LEU A 294 -23.17 4.26 12.57
C LEU A 294 -23.88 4.60 11.27
N TYR A 295 -23.21 4.40 10.15
CA TYR A 295 -23.78 4.50 8.81
C TYR A 295 -23.67 3.15 8.11
N ASN A 296 -24.78 2.68 7.54
CA ASN A 296 -24.82 1.49 6.71
C ASN A 296 -25.21 1.89 5.29
N TRP A 297 -24.31 1.72 4.32
CA TRP A 297 -24.57 2.08 2.93
C TRP A 297 -25.22 0.96 2.12
N ALA A 298 -25.50 -0.20 2.72
CA ALA A 298 -26.33 -1.23 2.09
C ALA A 298 -27.80 -0.80 2.07
N ASP A 299 -28.31 -0.21 3.16
CA ASP A 299 -29.70 0.23 3.32
C ASP A 299 -29.86 1.75 3.51
N GLN A 300 -28.75 2.48 3.43
CA GLN A 300 -28.64 3.93 3.62
C GLN A 300 -29.03 4.40 5.03
N SER A 301 -29.06 3.51 6.03
CA SER A 301 -29.43 3.87 7.40
C SER A 301 -28.30 4.59 8.14
N VAL A 302 -28.67 5.63 8.88
CA VAL A 302 -27.78 6.35 9.80
C VAL A 302 -28.36 6.28 11.20
N ARG A 303 -27.51 6.05 12.18
CA ARG A 303 -27.88 6.09 13.60
C ARG A 303 -26.86 6.90 14.38
N ALA A 304 -27.35 7.89 15.12
CA ALA A 304 -26.57 8.65 16.09
C ALA A 304 -27.01 8.25 17.51
N ARG A 305 -26.06 8.08 18.44
CA ARG A 305 -26.36 7.69 19.82
C ARG A 305 -25.53 8.44 20.85
N GLY A 306 -26.12 8.63 22.01
CA GLY A 306 -25.55 9.27 23.19
C GLY A 306 -25.45 10.78 23.03
N ASN A 307 -26.08 11.51 23.95
CA ASN A 307 -26.07 12.98 23.99
C ASN A 307 -26.35 13.63 22.62
N VAL A 308 -27.30 13.10 21.85
CA VAL A 308 -27.56 13.57 20.49
C VAL A 308 -28.12 14.99 20.56
N VAL A 309 -27.48 15.91 19.83
CA VAL A 309 -27.97 17.28 19.63
C VAL A 309 -28.04 17.55 18.14
N PHE A 310 -29.26 17.70 17.65
CA PHE A 310 -29.55 18.00 16.26
C PHE A 310 -30.10 19.42 16.14
N ARG A 311 -29.42 20.27 15.38
CA ARG A 311 -29.74 21.68 15.17
C ARG A 311 -30.19 21.89 13.74
N ARG A 312 -31.26 22.67 13.55
CA ARG A 312 -31.71 23.16 12.25
C ARG A 312 -31.80 24.68 12.29
N GLU A 313 -31.32 25.33 11.24
CA GLU A 313 -31.44 26.78 11.09
C GLU A 313 -32.92 27.20 10.95
N ALA A 314 -33.72 26.37 10.28
CA ALA A 314 -35.16 26.55 10.20
C ALA A 314 -35.78 26.60 11.60
N ASN A 315 -36.41 27.73 11.93
CA ASN A 315 -37.01 28.01 13.24
C ASN A 315 -36.03 27.91 14.41
N GLN A 316 -34.71 28.06 14.18
CA GLN A 316 -33.67 27.89 15.21
C GLN A 316 -33.89 26.62 16.07
N GLN A 317 -34.29 25.53 15.42
CA GLN A 317 -34.75 24.33 16.11
C GLN A 317 -33.56 23.55 16.70
N VAL A 318 -33.65 23.17 17.97
CA VAL A 318 -32.71 22.26 18.64
C VAL A 318 -33.45 21.06 19.20
N THR A 319 -33.12 19.88 18.71
CA THR A 319 -33.67 18.60 19.15
C THR A 319 -32.61 17.80 19.89
N ARG A 320 -32.96 17.28 21.07
CA ARG A 320 -32.10 16.45 21.91
C ARG A 320 -32.72 15.08 22.14
N SER A 321 -31.90 14.03 22.06
CA SER A 321 -32.32 12.65 22.31
C SER A 321 -31.13 11.76 22.70
N GLU A 322 -31.42 10.56 23.20
CA GLU A 322 -30.39 9.52 23.38
C GLU A 322 -30.05 8.82 22.08
N VAL A 323 -31.03 8.68 21.17
CA VAL A 323 -30.86 8.04 19.87
C VAL A 323 -31.61 8.84 18.82
N LEU A 324 -31.02 8.96 17.64
CA LEU A 324 -31.66 9.49 16.46
C LEU A 324 -31.34 8.57 15.28
N ASN A 325 -32.37 8.14 14.56
CA ASN A 325 -32.20 7.32 13.35
C ASN A 325 -32.44 8.21 12.13
N GLY A 326 -31.95 7.79 10.99
CA GLY A 326 -32.15 8.52 9.75
C GLY A 326 -31.83 7.67 8.53
N LYS A 327 -32.02 8.28 7.37
CA LYS A 327 -31.58 7.71 6.09
C LYS A 327 -30.86 8.76 5.29
N VAL A 328 -29.84 8.33 4.56
CA VAL A 328 -29.20 9.15 3.53
C VAL A 328 -30.11 9.16 2.29
N ASP A 329 -30.50 10.36 1.84
CA ASP A 329 -31.36 10.55 0.68
C ASP A 329 -30.58 10.42 -0.65
N GLY A 330 -31.29 10.51 -1.79
CA GLY A 330 -30.66 10.40 -3.11
C GLY A 330 -29.69 11.54 -3.47
N LYS A 331 -29.62 12.60 -2.66
CA LYS A 331 -28.65 13.71 -2.77
C LYS A 331 -27.49 13.55 -1.77
N GLY A 332 -27.46 12.44 -1.04
CA GLY A 332 -26.46 12.13 -0.04
C GLY A 332 -26.76 12.70 1.35
N LEU A 333 -27.82 13.49 1.55
CA LEU A 333 -28.10 14.20 2.82
C LEU A 333 -28.75 13.27 3.84
N ALA A 334 -28.34 13.37 5.11
CA ALA A 334 -28.94 12.57 6.17
C ALA A 334 -30.26 13.19 6.65
N VAL A 335 -31.37 12.47 6.48
CA VAL A 335 -32.70 12.84 6.97
C VAL A 335 -32.99 12.07 8.25
N PHE A 336 -33.06 12.78 9.36
CA PHE A 336 -33.26 12.20 10.68
C PHE A 336 -34.73 12.16 11.10
N THR A 337 -35.16 11.00 11.60
CA THR A 337 -36.49 10.74 12.15
C THR A 337 -36.38 9.98 13.47
N THR A 338 -37.41 10.08 14.31
CA THR A 338 -37.45 9.35 15.59
C THR A 338 -38.74 8.55 15.76
N PRO A 339 -39.01 7.52 14.91
CA PRO A 339 -40.23 6.75 15.03
C PRO A 339 -40.33 6.10 16.43
N GLY A 340 -41.36 6.46 17.20
CA GLY A 340 -41.61 5.94 18.55
C GLY A 340 -40.61 6.37 19.65
N GLY A 341 -39.65 7.25 19.35
CA GLY A 341 -38.65 7.71 20.32
C GLY A 341 -39.02 9.01 21.03
N ARG A 342 -38.56 9.16 22.28
CA ARG A 342 -38.71 10.42 23.02
C ARG A 342 -37.63 11.41 22.59
N VAL A 343 -38.06 12.62 22.22
CA VAL A 343 -37.17 13.75 21.91
C VAL A 343 -37.59 14.98 22.70
N LYS A 344 -36.64 15.85 23.01
CA LYS A 344 -36.91 17.20 23.52
C LYS A 344 -36.54 18.20 22.43
N SER A 345 -37.52 18.91 21.87
CA SER A 345 -37.31 19.89 20.80
C SER A 345 -37.68 21.30 21.28
N GLN A 346 -36.83 22.28 20.97
CA GLN A 346 -37.04 23.70 21.21
C GLN A 346 -36.97 24.43 19.87
N LEU A 347 -37.91 25.33 19.58
CA LEU A 347 -37.95 26.09 18.34
C LEU A 347 -38.41 27.53 18.59
N GLN A 348 -37.95 28.45 17.74
CA GLN A 348 -38.43 29.82 17.68
C GLN A 348 -39.51 29.94 16.61
N VAL A 349 -40.73 30.29 17.04
CA VAL A 349 -41.82 30.59 16.13
C VAL A 349 -41.68 32.06 15.69
N PRO A 350 -41.57 32.36 14.39
CA PRO A 350 -41.58 33.75 13.95
C PRO A 350 -42.92 34.40 14.33
N PRO A 351 -42.93 35.69 14.72
CA PRO A 351 -44.17 36.39 15.05
C PRO A 351 -45.14 36.30 13.87
N ALA A 352 -46.42 36.11 14.16
CA ALA A 352 -47.45 36.14 13.14
C ALA A 352 -47.31 37.46 12.36
N LYS A 353 -47.17 37.39 11.04
CA LYS A 353 -47.33 38.58 10.21
C LYS A 353 -48.72 39.12 10.52
N GLU A 354 -48.80 40.27 11.17
CA GLU A 354 -50.06 40.99 11.28
C GLU A 354 -50.59 41.19 9.87
N SER A 355 -51.67 40.47 9.55
CA SER A 355 -52.51 40.84 8.42
C SER A 355 -52.93 42.29 8.63
N PRO A 356 -52.86 43.17 7.62
CA PRO A 356 -53.36 44.53 7.75
C PRO A 356 -54.81 44.46 8.21
N THR A 357 -55.08 45.04 9.37
CA THR A 357 -56.42 45.26 9.89
C THR A 357 -57.20 46.10 8.88
N GLY A 358 -58.17 45.47 8.23
CA GLY A 358 -59.07 46.11 7.27
C GLY A 358 -60.40 45.37 7.19
N GLU A 359 -61.33 45.82 8.03
CA GLU A 359 -62.79 45.75 7.91
C GLU A 359 -63.52 44.39 7.90
N SER A 360 -64.34 44.25 8.95
CA SER A 360 -65.54 43.44 9.08
C SER A 360 -66.44 43.41 7.84
N ALA A 361 -66.80 42.20 7.36
CA ALA A 361 -68.19 41.72 7.33
C ALA A 361 -68.31 40.30 6.73
N GLY A 362 -68.95 39.40 7.48
CA GLY A 362 -69.90 38.43 6.91
C GLY A 362 -69.41 37.05 6.45
N SER A 363 -69.92 36.03 7.16
CA SER A 363 -70.37 34.72 6.62
C SER A 363 -69.38 33.54 6.48
N ARG A 364 -69.58 32.58 7.41
CA ARG A 364 -69.55 31.10 7.30
C ARG A 364 -68.23 30.37 6.99
N SER A 365 -67.80 29.59 7.99
CA SER A 365 -66.85 28.48 7.92
C SER A 365 -67.38 27.32 7.04
N PRO A 366 -66.51 26.45 6.49
CA PRO A 366 -66.18 25.25 7.26
C PRO A 366 -64.70 24.83 7.27
N ARG A 367 -64.24 24.52 8.49
CA ARG A 367 -63.29 23.45 8.90
C ARG A 367 -62.24 22.97 7.88
N SER A 368 -61.01 23.48 8.01
CA SER A 368 -59.80 22.78 7.57
C SER A 368 -59.16 22.02 8.74
N ARG A 369 -59.07 20.68 8.62
CA ARG A 369 -58.28 19.82 9.51
C ARG A 369 -56.77 20.11 9.35
N PRO A 370 -55.96 20.01 10.41
CA PRO A 370 -54.50 20.11 10.31
C PRO A 370 -53.89 18.79 9.83
N PRO A 371 -52.81 18.79 9.01
CA PRO A 371 -51.94 17.64 8.89
C PRO A 371 -50.84 17.75 9.95
N VAL A 372 -50.98 17.02 11.04
CA VAL A 372 -49.83 16.62 11.85
C VAL A 372 -49.96 15.12 12.08
N THR A 373 -49.01 14.37 11.54
CA THR A 373 -48.81 12.97 11.91
C THR A 373 -47.32 12.79 12.21
N PHE A 374 -47.04 12.25 13.39
CA PHE A 374 -45.73 11.97 13.98
C PHE A 374 -45.06 10.73 13.39
#